data_AF-B6JHH5-F1
#
_entry.id   AF-B6JHH5-F1
#
_cell.length_a   1.000
_cell.length_b   1.000
_cell.length_c   1.000
_cell.angle_alpha   90.00
_cell.angle_beta   90.00
_cell.angle_gamma   90.00
#
_symmetry.space_group_name_H-M   'P 1'
#
loop_
_entity.id
_entity.type
_entity.pdbx_description
1 polymer ?
#
loop_
_entity_poly.entity_id
_entity_poly.type
_entity_poly.pdbx_seq_one_letter_code
_entity_poly.pdbx_strand_id
1 'polypeptide(L)'
;MTIFQETMYQGHAQALTVEETLYQGRTDYQDVLIFRNETFGNVMALDGVVQLTDLDNHVYHEMMAHVPLTAHGAAKDVLVIGGGDGGTLKEVLKQPVDNAVLVEIDPQVIELSKRYFPAVSAGAFDDPRVSVRIEDGLKYVANADRQFDVVIIDSTDPVGPGEALFSDAFYANCRALLRAGGLVVLQSGTPFFRPADLDQICRRLGVHFGAAKPFLAPVPTYAHGQLALIAAGPSAAALCPPLATLDERFAPINSRLRYYSPQVHHAAFTLAPALRKSVTADNAQ
;
A
#
# COMPACT_ATOMS: atom_id res chain seq x y z
N MET A 1 -21.49 22.72 -12.80
CA MET A 1 -21.03 21.51 -12.10
C MET A 1 -19.53 21.47 -12.22
N THR A 2 -18.81 21.56 -11.10
CA THR A 2 -17.34 21.46 -11.10
C THR A 2 -16.94 20.00 -11.16
N ILE A 3 -15.92 19.68 -11.95
CA ILE A 3 -15.43 18.31 -12.15
C ILE A 3 -13.94 18.31 -11.86
N PHE A 4 -13.51 17.36 -11.03
CA PHE A 4 -12.11 16.99 -10.91
C PHE A 4 -11.82 15.91 -11.94
N GLN A 5 -10.77 16.10 -12.74
CA GLN A 5 -10.36 15.14 -13.76
C GLN A 5 -8.92 14.71 -13.48
N GLU A 6 -8.73 13.42 -13.22
CA GLU A 6 -7.42 12.81 -13.10
C GLU A 6 -6.97 12.30 -14.46
N THR A 7 -5.74 12.65 -14.83
CA THR A 7 -5.15 12.37 -16.15
C THR A 7 -3.82 11.61 -16.03
N MET A 8 -3.72 10.71 -15.06
CA MET A 8 -2.51 9.93 -14.79
C MET A 8 -2.00 9.15 -16.02
N TYR A 9 -2.91 8.61 -16.84
CA TYR A 9 -2.58 7.85 -18.04
C TYR A 9 -2.93 8.62 -19.31
N GLN A 10 -1.97 8.78 -20.22
CA GLN A 10 -2.20 9.51 -21.47
C GLN A 10 -3.34 8.87 -22.29
N GLY A 11 -4.29 9.69 -22.74
CA GLY A 11 -5.42 9.24 -23.55
C GLY A 11 -6.58 8.63 -22.75
N HIS A 12 -6.48 8.59 -21.42
CA HIS A 12 -7.55 8.14 -20.53
C HIS A 12 -7.69 9.11 -19.35
N ALA A 13 -8.92 9.29 -18.85
CA ALA A 13 -9.15 10.09 -17.65
C ALA A 13 -10.26 9.46 -16.79
N GLN A 14 -10.14 9.63 -15.48
CA GLN A 14 -11.26 9.44 -14.56
C GLN A 14 -11.73 10.79 -14.05
N ALA A 15 -13.03 10.92 -13.79
CA ALA A 15 -13.64 12.18 -13.40
C ALA A 15 -14.60 11.99 -12.23
N LEU A 16 -14.51 12.89 -11.25
CA LEU A 16 -15.39 12.93 -10.08
C LEU A 16 -16.06 14.30 -10.00
N THR A 17 -17.33 14.31 -9.63
CA THR A 17 -18.05 15.55 -9.34
C THR A 17 -17.48 16.18 -8.07
N VAL A 18 -17.37 17.51 -8.08
CA VAL A 18 -16.93 18.29 -6.93
C VAL A 18 -18.13 19.05 -6.38
N GLU A 19 -18.59 18.68 -5.19
CA GLU A 19 -19.63 19.42 -4.46
C GLU A 19 -19.06 20.66 -3.79
N GLU A 20 -17.92 20.50 -3.11
CA GLU A 20 -17.25 21.55 -2.34
C GLU A 20 -15.74 21.29 -2.29
N THR A 21 -14.94 22.33 -2.52
CA THR A 21 -13.50 22.28 -2.25
C THR A 21 -13.25 22.56 -0.77
N LEU A 22 -12.70 21.58 -0.05
CA LEU A 22 -12.43 21.65 1.40
C LEU A 22 -11.03 22.19 1.70
N TYR A 23 -10.08 21.89 0.82
CA TYR A 23 -8.70 22.39 0.87
C TYR A 23 -8.09 22.40 -0.53
N GLN A 24 -7.29 23.42 -0.82
CA GLN A 24 -6.44 23.46 -2.00
C GLN A 24 -5.16 24.22 -1.65
N GLY A 25 -4.01 23.59 -1.84
CA GLY A 25 -2.73 24.18 -1.50
C GLY A 25 -1.56 23.36 -2.05
N ARG A 26 -0.35 23.75 -1.66
CA ARG A 26 0.89 23.08 -2.05
C ARG A 26 1.76 22.91 -0.80
N THR A 27 2.26 21.71 -0.57
CA THR A 27 3.25 21.42 0.47
C THR A 27 4.66 21.63 -0.09
N ASP A 28 5.70 21.37 0.71
CA ASP A 28 7.07 21.40 0.19
C ASP A 28 7.34 20.29 -0.85
N TYR A 29 6.43 19.32 -0.98
CA TYR A 29 6.59 18.13 -1.79
C TYR A 29 5.63 18.07 -2.99
N GLN A 30 4.36 18.45 -2.82
CA GLN A 30 3.30 18.16 -3.79
C GLN A 30 2.12 19.14 -3.72
N ASP A 31 1.34 19.22 -4.79
CA ASP A 31 0.06 19.92 -4.81
C ASP A 31 -1.01 19.04 -4.14
N VAL A 32 -1.84 19.62 -3.28
CA VAL A 32 -2.87 18.89 -2.53
C VAL A 32 -4.24 19.52 -2.77
N LEU A 33 -5.19 18.69 -3.19
CA LEU A 33 -6.59 19.04 -3.33
C LEU A 33 -7.43 18.08 -2.48
N ILE A 34 -8.30 18.63 -1.63
CA ILE A 34 -9.31 17.87 -0.90
C ILE A 34 -10.67 18.46 -1.22
N PHE A 35 -11.58 17.61 -1.67
CA PHE A 35 -12.93 18.01 -2.02
C PHE A 35 -13.96 16.99 -1.57
N ARG A 36 -15.20 17.43 -1.45
CA ARG A 36 -16.35 16.58 -1.15
C ARG A 36 -17.02 16.11 -2.43
N ASN A 37 -17.31 14.81 -2.47
CA ASN A 37 -18.04 14.12 -3.52
C ASN A 37 -19.29 13.44 -2.92
N GLU A 38 -20.40 13.48 -3.65
CA GLU A 38 -21.70 12.94 -3.22
C GLU A 38 -21.64 11.45 -2.84
N THR A 39 -20.88 10.65 -3.60
CA THR A 39 -20.82 9.20 -3.45
C THR A 39 -19.67 8.77 -2.55
N PHE A 40 -18.47 9.30 -2.80
CA PHE A 40 -17.22 8.83 -2.20
C PHE A 40 -16.85 9.54 -0.89
N GLY A 41 -17.64 10.55 -0.48
CA GLY A 41 -17.34 11.39 0.67
C GLY A 41 -16.22 12.37 0.37
N ASN A 42 -15.29 12.58 1.30
CA ASN A 42 -14.12 13.37 1.02
C ASN A 42 -13.18 12.59 0.09
N VAL A 43 -12.50 13.31 -0.79
CA VAL A 43 -11.53 12.79 -1.76
C VAL A 43 -10.26 13.62 -1.64
N MET A 44 -9.12 12.95 -1.47
CA MET A 44 -7.80 13.58 -1.53
C MET A 44 -7.14 13.25 -2.87
N ALA A 45 -6.66 14.28 -3.55
CA ALA A 45 -5.79 14.14 -4.70
C ALA A 45 -4.44 14.84 -4.43
N LEU A 46 -3.36 14.14 -4.76
CA LEU A 46 -1.98 14.65 -4.71
C LEU A 46 -1.43 14.72 -6.13
N ASP A 47 -0.90 15.87 -6.52
CA ASP A 47 -0.44 16.17 -7.89
C ASP A 47 -1.47 15.78 -8.98
N GLY A 48 -2.76 15.92 -8.67
CA GLY A 48 -3.86 15.62 -9.59
C GLY A 48 -4.23 14.14 -9.71
N VAL A 49 -3.72 13.26 -8.84
CA VAL A 49 -4.02 11.82 -8.78
C VAL A 49 -4.78 11.51 -7.50
N VAL A 50 -5.91 10.79 -7.59
CA VAL A 50 -6.68 10.37 -6.40
C VAL A 50 -5.84 9.42 -5.54
N GLN A 51 -5.67 9.78 -4.27
CA GLN A 51 -4.94 8.96 -3.30
C GLN A 51 -5.85 8.26 -2.32
N LEU A 52 -6.98 8.88 -1.96
CA LEU A 52 -7.84 8.41 -0.87
C LEU A 52 -9.27 8.90 -1.03
N THR A 53 -10.24 8.06 -0.67
CA THR A 53 -11.63 8.47 -0.42
C THR A 53 -12.18 7.89 0.89
N ASP A 54 -13.22 8.49 1.46
CA ASP A 54 -13.86 7.95 2.67
C ASP A 54 -14.52 6.59 2.43
N LEU A 55 -15.11 6.39 1.23
CA LEU A 55 -15.95 5.22 0.98
C LEU A 55 -15.15 3.93 0.78
N ASP A 56 -14.14 3.95 -0.10
CA ASP A 56 -13.51 2.74 -0.63
C ASP A 56 -12.09 2.44 -0.12
N ASN A 57 -11.51 3.35 0.68
CA ASN A 57 -10.14 3.19 1.21
C ASN A 57 -9.87 1.86 1.93
N HIS A 58 -10.89 1.26 2.53
CA HIS A 58 -10.74 -0.01 3.24
C HIS A 58 -10.32 -1.15 2.34
N VAL A 59 -10.70 -1.13 1.06
CA VAL A 59 -10.25 -2.17 0.12
C VAL A 59 -8.74 -2.12 -0.01
N TYR A 60 -8.18 -0.93 -0.21
CA TYR A 60 -6.73 -0.73 -0.31
C TYR A 60 -6.01 -1.05 1.00
N HIS A 61 -6.40 -0.39 2.10
CA HIS A 61 -5.70 -0.51 3.37
C HIS A 61 -5.77 -1.92 3.96
N GLU A 62 -6.93 -2.60 3.88
CA GLU A 62 -7.04 -3.97 4.39
C GLU A 62 -6.20 -4.94 3.55
N MET A 63 -6.16 -4.79 2.23
CA MET A 63 -5.34 -5.63 1.36
C MET A 63 -3.84 -5.37 1.55
N MET A 64 -3.45 -4.10 1.64
CA MET A 64 -2.06 -3.68 1.88
C MET A 64 -1.53 -4.22 3.22
N ALA A 65 -2.32 -4.12 4.29
CA ALA A 65 -1.88 -4.56 5.62
C ALA A 65 -2.07 -6.07 5.83
N HIS A 66 -3.25 -6.63 5.53
CA HIS A 66 -3.58 -7.97 6.02
C HIS A 66 -3.09 -9.11 5.14
N VAL A 67 -2.78 -8.87 3.87
CA VAL A 67 -2.08 -9.87 3.05
C VAL A 67 -0.73 -10.26 3.68
N PRO A 68 0.23 -9.35 3.89
CA PRO A 68 1.50 -9.73 4.50
C PRO A 68 1.37 -10.09 5.98
N LEU A 69 0.55 -9.38 6.78
CA LEU A 69 0.47 -9.65 8.22
C LEU A 69 -0.13 -11.02 8.54
N THR A 70 -1.18 -11.43 7.83
CA THR A 70 -1.80 -12.76 8.03
C THR A 70 -0.93 -13.87 7.42
N ALA A 71 -0.25 -13.59 6.30
CA ALA A 71 0.73 -14.51 5.71
C ALA A 71 1.95 -14.75 6.61
N HIS A 72 2.42 -13.70 7.31
CA HIS A 72 3.48 -13.83 8.32
C HIS A 72 2.98 -14.57 9.57
N GLY A 73 1.80 -14.18 10.09
CA GLY A 73 1.09 -14.85 11.18
C GLY A 73 1.58 -14.56 12.60
N ALA A 74 2.76 -13.98 12.75
CA ALA A 74 3.34 -13.63 14.06
C ALA A 74 4.14 -12.31 14.03
N ALA A 75 3.75 -11.35 13.18
CA ALA A 75 4.47 -10.09 13.04
C ALA A 75 4.34 -9.24 14.33
N LYS A 76 5.47 -8.74 14.84
CA LYS A 76 5.58 -7.93 16.05
C LYS A 76 6.08 -6.52 15.78
N ASP A 77 7.03 -6.38 14.87
CA ASP A 77 7.54 -5.07 14.44
C ASP A 77 7.20 -4.84 12.97
N VAL A 78 6.46 -3.77 12.71
CA VAL A 78 6.02 -3.40 11.36
C VAL A 78 6.55 -2.02 11.01
N LEU A 79 7.08 -1.87 9.79
CA LEU A 79 7.44 -0.59 9.20
C LEU A 79 6.43 -0.25 8.11
N VAL A 80 5.89 0.97 8.13
CA VAL A 80 5.08 1.56 7.07
C VAL A 80 5.85 2.76 6.52
N ILE A 81 6.13 2.77 5.22
CA ILE A 81 6.78 3.87 4.50
C ILE A 81 5.72 4.54 3.62
N GLY A 82 5.57 5.85 3.74
CA GLY A 82 4.41 6.57 3.21
C GLY A 82 3.19 6.35 4.10
N GLY A 83 1.99 6.26 3.53
CA GLY A 83 0.75 6.01 4.28
C GLY A 83 0.38 7.14 5.25
N GLY A 84 0.70 8.39 4.90
CA GLY A 84 0.45 9.58 5.70
C GLY A 84 -1.02 9.83 6.06
N ASP A 85 -1.97 9.15 5.41
CA ASP A 85 -3.39 9.18 5.80
C ASP A 85 -3.70 8.34 7.05
N GLY A 86 -2.83 7.39 7.38
CA GLY A 86 -2.92 6.52 8.56
C GLY A 86 -3.86 5.34 8.42
N GLY A 87 -4.45 5.10 7.24
CA GLY A 87 -5.34 3.98 6.99
C GLY A 87 -4.63 2.64 7.07
N THR A 88 -3.49 2.49 6.41
CA THR A 88 -2.63 1.30 6.52
C THR A 88 -2.19 1.09 7.98
N LEU A 89 -1.79 2.15 8.67
CA LEU A 89 -1.37 2.08 10.07
C LEU A 89 -2.51 1.59 10.99
N LYS A 90 -3.75 2.08 10.80
CA LYS A 90 -4.93 1.60 11.52
C LYS A 90 -5.14 0.10 11.34
N GLU A 91 -4.98 -0.41 10.12
CA GLU A 91 -5.14 -1.83 9.83
C GLU A 91 -4.02 -2.68 10.47
N VAL A 92 -2.78 -2.19 10.45
CA VAL A 92 -1.64 -2.81 11.17
C VAL A 92 -1.97 -2.97 12.66
N LEU A 93 -2.54 -1.94 13.30
CA LEU A 93 -2.86 -1.93 14.72
C LEU A 93 -3.99 -2.87 15.15
N LYS A 94 -4.78 -3.41 14.20
CA LYS A 94 -5.77 -4.46 14.48
C LYS A 94 -5.11 -5.80 14.79
N GLN A 95 -3.87 -6.01 14.34
CA GLN A 95 -3.05 -7.18 14.63
C GLN A 95 -2.33 -7.03 15.98
N PRO A 96 -1.92 -8.13 16.63
CA PRO A 96 -1.20 -8.11 17.92
C PRO A 96 0.29 -7.76 17.74
N VAL A 97 0.56 -6.66 17.03
CA VAL A 97 1.89 -6.07 16.88
C VAL A 97 2.32 -5.39 18.18
N ASP A 98 3.62 -5.38 18.43
CA ASP A 98 4.23 -4.73 19.59
C ASP A 98 4.68 -3.30 19.22
N ASN A 99 5.20 -3.11 18.00
CA ASN A 99 5.62 -1.81 17.49
C ASN A 99 5.20 -1.62 16.02
N ALA A 100 4.74 -0.42 15.69
CA ALA A 100 4.57 0.04 14.32
C ALA A 100 5.33 1.36 14.12
N VAL A 101 6.18 1.44 13.11
CA VAL A 101 6.84 2.69 12.71
C VAL A 101 6.21 3.19 11.42
N LEU A 102 5.73 4.43 11.43
CA LEU A 102 5.30 5.13 10.23
C LEU A 102 6.40 6.11 9.82
N VAL A 103 6.89 6.04 8.60
CA VAL A 103 7.86 6.98 8.02
C VAL A 103 7.16 7.72 6.88
N GLU A 104 6.88 9.00 7.11
CA GLU A 104 6.21 9.87 6.15
C GLU A 104 7.12 11.07 5.85
N ILE A 105 7.28 11.41 4.58
CA ILE A 105 8.14 12.52 4.16
C ILE A 105 7.43 13.88 4.33
N ASP A 106 6.11 13.90 4.14
CA ASP A 106 5.30 15.12 4.14
C ASP A 106 4.38 15.18 5.38
N PRO A 107 4.77 15.92 6.44
CA PRO A 107 3.96 16.03 7.65
C PRO A 107 2.61 16.70 7.40
N GLN A 108 2.46 17.50 6.33
CA GLN A 108 1.18 18.15 6.04
C GLN A 108 0.14 17.14 5.57
N VAL A 109 0.53 16.03 4.94
CA VAL A 109 -0.41 14.95 4.57
C VAL A 109 -1.04 14.34 5.82
N ILE A 110 -0.26 14.14 6.89
CA ILE A 110 -0.77 13.64 8.18
C ILE A 110 -1.78 14.61 8.78
N GLU A 111 -1.44 15.90 8.85
CA GLU A 111 -2.30 16.91 9.47
C GLU A 111 -3.60 17.12 8.67
N LEU A 112 -3.52 17.16 7.34
CA LEU A 112 -4.70 17.23 6.47
C LEU A 112 -5.56 15.98 6.61
N SER A 113 -4.96 14.80 6.72
CA SER A 113 -5.69 13.54 6.89
C SER A 113 -6.38 13.47 8.25
N LYS A 114 -5.74 13.89 9.34
CA LYS A 114 -6.39 14.01 10.66
C LYS A 114 -7.59 14.96 10.62
N ARG A 115 -7.47 16.06 9.87
CA ARG A 115 -8.51 17.09 9.77
C ARG A 115 -9.70 16.68 8.91
N TYR A 116 -9.45 16.12 7.72
CA TYR A 116 -10.47 15.88 6.72
C TYR A 116 -10.87 14.41 6.58
N PHE A 117 -10.06 13.47 7.09
CA PHE A 117 -10.27 12.03 7.03
C PHE A 117 -10.10 11.35 8.40
N PRO A 118 -10.68 11.85 9.50
CA PRO A 118 -10.43 11.34 10.85
C PRO A 118 -10.78 9.85 11.02
N ALA A 119 -11.75 9.34 10.25
CA ALA A 119 -12.16 7.93 10.28
C ALA A 119 -11.14 7.00 9.59
N VAL A 120 -10.26 7.52 8.74
CA VAL A 120 -9.26 6.73 8.01
C VAL A 120 -8.17 6.25 8.95
N SER A 121 -7.58 7.15 9.74
CA SER A 121 -6.63 6.77 10.79
C SER A 121 -7.31 6.31 12.08
N ALA A 122 -8.50 6.81 12.40
CA ALA A 122 -9.27 6.44 13.60
C ALA A 122 -8.45 6.46 14.91
N GLY A 123 -7.57 7.46 15.05
CA GLY A 123 -6.68 7.61 16.22
C GLY A 123 -5.39 6.79 16.16
N ALA A 124 -5.09 6.10 15.05
CA ALA A 124 -3.90 5.26 14.91
C ALA A 124 -2.58 5.98 15.19
N PHE A 125 -2.48 7.26 14.84
CA PHE A 125 -1.27 8.06 15.08
C PHE A 125 -0.93 8.24 16.57
N ASP A 126 -1.93 8.11 17.46
CA ASP A 126 -1.80 8.33 18.90
C ASP A 126 -1.72 7.00 19.69
N ASP A 127 -1.76 5.85 19.01
CA ASP A 127 -1.62 4.54 19.66
C ASP A 127 -0.20 4.40 20.26
N PRO A 128 -0.05 3.95 21.52
CA PRO A 128 1.26 3.87 22.19
C PRO A 128 2.25 2.91 21.52
N ARG A 129 1.79 2.03 20.61
CA ARG A 129 2.64 1.14 19.81
C ARG A 129 3.25 1.85 18.59
N VAL A 130 2.81 3.07 18.28
CA VAL A 130 3.18 3.80 17.07
C VAL A 130 4.31 4.79 17.32
N SER A 131 5.30 4.78 16.43
CA SER A 131 6.28 5.85 16.28
C SER A 131 6.14 6.47 14.89
N VAL A 132 5.70 7.72 14.81
CA VAL A 132 5.72 8.50 13.56
C VAL A 132 7.09 9.16 13.38
N ARG A 133 7.67 9.04 12.19
CA ARG A 133 8.95 9.63 11.78
C ARG A 133 8.72 10.49 10.55
N ILE A 134 9.02 11.77 10.66
CA ILE A 134 8.99 12.69 9.53
C ILE A 134 10.35 12.66 8.85
N GLU A 135 10.52 11.76 7.90
CA GLU A 135 11.78 11.49 7.22
C GLU A 135 11.57 10.89 5.83
N ASP A 136 12.56 11.03 4.96
CA ASP A 136 12.63 10.32 3.69
C ASP A 136 12.79 8.80 3.92
N GLY A 137 11.84 8.01 3.39
CA GLY A 137 11.85 6.56 3.52
C GLY A 137 13.12 5.88 3.01
N LEU A 138 13.77 6.41 1.97
CA LEU A 138 15.04 5.88 1.47
C LEU A 138 16.15 6.01 2.52
N LYS A 139 16.21 7.18 3.17
CA LYS A 139 17.20 7.46 4.21
C LYS A 139 16.92 6.64 5.46
N TYR A 140 15.66 6.54 5.86
CA TYR A 140 15.28 5.73 7.01
C TYR A 140 15.68 4.27 6.80
N VAL A 141 15.34 3.67 5.64
CA VAL A 141 15.64 2.26 5.38
C VAL A 141 17.15 2.01 5.30
N ALA A 142 17.93 2.94 4.76
CA ALA A 142 19.39 2.82 4.68
C ALA A 142 20.10 2.92 6.05
N ASN A 143 19.51 3.59 7.03
CA ASN A 143 20.17 3.92 8.31
C ASN A 143 19.50 3.29 9.54
N ALA A 144 18.36 2.62 9.40
CA ALA A 144 17.66 2.03 10.53
C ALA A 144 18.53 0.96 11.23
N ASP A 145 18.57 1.04 12.55
CA ASP A 145 19.37 0.19 13.45
C ASP A 145 18.55 -0.96 14.05
N ARG A 146 17.34 -1.18 13.55
CA ARG A 146 16.40 -2.22 14.02
C ARG A 146 15.88 -3.06 12.86
N GLN A 147 15.45 -4.27 13.20
CA GLN A 147 14.82 -5.17 12.24
C GLN A 147 13.30 -5.20 12.38
N PHE A 148 12.62 -5.55 11.29
CA PHE A 148 11.17 -5.65 11.16
C PHE A 148 10.75 -7.04 10.67
N ASP A 149 9.53 -7.43 11.01
CA ASP A 149 8.91 -8.65 10.50
C ASP A 149 8.18 -8.40 9.19
N VAL A 150 7.56 -7.22 9.07
CA VAL A 150 6.87 -6.80 7.85
C VAL A 150 7.22 -5.35 7.53
N VAL A 151 7.54 -5.08 6.26
CA VAL A 151 7.70 -3.73 5.72
C VAL A 151 6.61 -3.49 4.68
N ILE A 152 5.86 -2.41 4.85
CA ILE A 152 4.77 -1.97 3.98
C ILE A 152 5.21 -0.68 3.31
N ILE A 153 5.27 -0.67 1.98
CA ILE A 153 5.62 0.51 1.18
C ILE A 153 4.34 1.05 0.56
N ASP A 154 3.71 1.94 1.30
CA ASP A 154 2.47 2.64 0.97
C ASP A 154 2.79 4.00 0.35
N SER A 155 3.50 3.96 -0.78
CA SER A 155 3.94 5.14 -1.50
C SER A 155 3.00 5.50 -2.65
N THR A 156 3.16 6.72 -3.16
CA THR A 156 2.60 7.10 -4.46
C THR A 156 3.27 6.33 -5.60
N ASP A 157 2.68 6.45 -6.79
CA ASP A 157 3.15 5.79 -8.01
C ASP A 157 4.64 6.06 -8.32
N PRO A 158 5.30 5.20 -9.12
CA PRO A 158 6.72 5.32 -9.48
C PRO A 158 6.99 6.47 -10.45
N VAL A 159 6.60 7.69 -10.08
CA VAL A 159 6.82 8.93 -10.82
C VAL A 159 7.31 9.98 -9.83
N GLY A 160 8.32 10.76 -10.23
CA GLY A 160 8.87 11.81 -9.38
C GLY A 160 9.50 11.23 -8.09
N PRO A 161 9.17 11.73 -6.90
CA PRO A 161 9.79 11.29 -5.64
C PRO A 161 9.67 9.78 -5.36
N GLY A 162 8.62 9.11 -5.87
CA GLY A 162 8.37 7.68 -5.66
C GLY A 162 9.30 6.74 -6.44
N GLU A 163 9.92 7.18 -7.54
CA GLU A 163 10.70 6.31 -8.45
C GLU A 163 11.85 5.58 -7.74
N ALA A 164 12.53 6.27 -6.83
CA ALA A 164 13.68 5.71 -6.12
C ALA A 164 13.31 4.55 -5.17
N LEU A 165 12.05 4.47 -4.74
CA LEU A 165 11.50 3.37 -3.93
C LEU A 165 11.38 2.06 -4.72
N PHE A 166 11.66 2.07 -6.03
CA PHE A 166 11.61 0.87 -6.87
C PHE A 166 13.01 0.36 -7.25
N SER A 167 14.08 0.95 -6.70
CA SER A 167 15.47 0.62 -7.05
C SER A 167 16.01 -0.64 -6.37
N ASP A 168 17.03 -1.26 -6.97
CA ASP A 168 17.75 -2.40 -6.37
C ASP A 168 18.40 -2.05 -5.03
N ALA A 169 18.94 -0.84 -4.90
CA ALA A 169 19.55 -0.36 -3.65
C ALA A 169 18.50 -0.28 -2.53
N PHE A 170 17.31 0.25 -2.84
CA PHE A 170 16.23 0.32 -1.85
C PHE A 170 15.76 -1.07 -1.42
N TYR A 171 15.55 -2.00 -2.36
CA TYR A 171 15.13 -3.37 -2.03
C TYR A 171 16.20 -4.15 -1.25
N ALA A 172 17.48 -3.95 -1.55
CA ALA A 172 18.58 -4.52 -0.76
C ALA A 172 18.57 -3.99 0.68
N ASN A 173 18.34 -2.69 0.87
CA ASN A 173 18.22 -2.10 2.21
C ASN A 173 16.98 -2.63 2.95
N CYS A 174 15.81 -2.70 2.29
CA CYS A 174 14.61 -3.32 2.87
C CYS A 174 14.88 -4.78 3.28
N ARG A 175 15.60 -5.54 2.46
CA ARG A 175 15.99 -6.92 2.79
C ARG A 175 16.88 -7.00 4.03
N ALA A 176 17.82 -6.07 4.19
CA ALA A 176 18.72 -6.02 5.35
C ALA A 176 17.97 -5.71 6.66
N LEU A 177 16.86 -4.98 6.58
CA LEU A 177 16.01 -4.68 7.73
C LEU A 177 15.04 -5.82 8.11
N LEU A 178 14.78 -6.78 7.22
CA LEU A 178 13.86 -7.86 7.52
C LEU A 178 14.51 -8.95 8.37
N ARG A 179 13.77 -9.43 9.37
CA ARG A 179 14.12 -10.68 10.06
C ARG A 179 14.00 -11.88 9.12
N ALA A 180 14.55 -13.01 9.55
CA ALA A 180 14.34 -14.28 8.87
C ALA A 180 12.83 -14.58 8.79
N GLY A 181 12.33 -14.83 7.57
CA GLY A 181 10.89 -15.02 7.32
C GLY A 181 10.10 -13.73 7.07
N GLY A 182 10.72 -12.55 7.21
CA GLY A 182 10.05 -11.28 7.03
C GLY A 182 9.54 -11.04 5.60
N LEU A 183 8.48 -10.24 5.50
CA LEU A 183 7.78 -9.97 4.25
C LEU A 183 7.80 -8.48 3.90
N VAL A 184 7.83 -8.19 2.60
CA VAL A 184 7.63 -6.85 2.04
C VAL A 184 6.32 -6.83 1.26
N VAL A 185 5.61 -5.71 1.31
CA VAL A 185 4.52 -5.41 0.38
C VAL A 185 4.69 -3.99 -0.15
N LEU A 186 4.27 -3.75 -1.39
CA LEU A 186 4.28 -2.43 -2.02
C LEU A 186 3.15 -2.26 -3.03
N GLN A 187 2.80 -1.01 -3.28
CA GLN A 187 1.96 -0.59 -4.41
C GLN A 187 2.77 -0.64 -5.73
N SER A 188 2.13 -1.04 -6.83
CA SER A 188 2.77 -1.07 -8.17
C SER A 188 1.90 -0.49 -9.31
N GLY A 189 0.95 0.37 -8.96
CA GLY A 189 0.03 1.01 -9.91
C GLY A 189 -0.96 0.06 -10.60
N THR A 190 -1.55 0.53 -11.70
CA THR A 190 -2.57 -0.21 -12.47
C THR A 190 -1.91 -1.11 -13.53
N PRO A 191 -2.00 -2.45 -13.39
CA PRO A 191 -1.26 -3.39 -14.24
C PRO A 191 -1.77 -3.45 -15.68
N PHE A 192 -2.97 -2.95 -15.96
CA PHE A 192 -3.53 -2.89 -17.31
C PHE A 192 -2.75 -1.93 -18.22
N PHE A 193 -2.30 -0.78 -17.71
CA PHE A 193 -1.59 0.23 -18.49
C PHE A 193 -0.09 -0.04 -18.57
N ARG A 194 0.47 -0.65 -17.52
CA ARG A 194 1.91 -0.89 -17.41
C ARG A 194 2.21 -2.32 -16.98
N PRO A 195 1.81 -3.34 -17.77
CA PRO A 195 2.07 -4.73 -17.42
C PRO A 195 3.57 -5.07 -17.37
N ALA A 196 4.40 -4.38 -18.15
CA ALA A 196 5.85 -4.58 -18.12
C ALA A 196 6.51 -4.09 -16.82
N ASP A 197 6.01 -2.99 -16.24
CA ASP A 197 6.51 -2.46 -14.96
C ASP A 197 6.24 -3.46 -13.84
N LEU A 198 5.05 -4.05 -13.80
CA LEU A 198 4.68 -5.09 -12.83
C LEU A 198 5.69 -6.25 -12.82
N ASP A 199 6.10 -6.70 -14.01
CA ASP A 199 7.04 -7.82 -14.17
C ASP A 199 8.43 -7.46 -13.71
N GLN A 200 8.90 -6.29 -14.12
CA GLN A 200 10.22 -5.80 -13.76
C GLN A 200 10.33 -5.67 -12.25
N ILE A 201 9.31 -5.12 -11.61
CA ILE A 201 9.26 -4.97 -10.15
C ILE A 201 9.23 -6.34 -9.48
N CYS A 202 8.38 -7.27 -9.94
CA CYS A 202 8.34 -8.64 -9.39
C CYS A 202 9.68 -9.37 -9.53
N ARG A 203 10.36 -9.28 -10.69
CA ARG A 203 11.68 -9.89 -10.90
C ARG A 203 12.71 -9.30 -9.96
N ARG A 204 12.77 -7.98 -9.87
CA ARG A 204 13.72 -7.28 -9.00
C ARG A 204 13.52 -7.68 -7.54
N LEU A 205 12.28 -7.67 -7.05
CA LEU A 205 11.96 -8.14 -5.69
C LEU A 205 12.31 -9.63 -5.50
N GLY A 206 12.03 -10.47 -6.49
CA GLY A 206 12.39 -11.89 -6.46
C GLY A 206 13.89 -12.11 -6.21
N VAL A 207 14.76 -11.31 -6.83
CA VAL A 207 16.23 -11.37 -6.64
C VAL A 207 16.62 -11.07 -5.19
N HIS A 208 15.98 -10.10 -4.54
CA HIS A 208 16.35 -9.66 -3.18
C HIS A 208 15.68 -10.49 -2.07
N PHE A 209 14.45 -10.96 -2.28
CA PHE A 209 13.63 -11.58 -1.24
C PHE A 209 13.43 -13.09 -1.42
N GLY A 210 13.68 -13.64 -2.61
CA GLY A 210 13.54 -15.06 -2.95
C GLY A 210 12.28 -15.38 -3.75
N ALA A 211 11.16 -14.72 -3.43
CA ALA A 211 9.94 -14.77 -4.22
C ALA A 211 9.20 -13.43 -4.17
N ALA A 212 8.52 -13.09 -5.26
CA ALA A 212 7.59 -11.99 -5.33
C ALA A 212 6.34 -12.43 -6.09
N LYS A 213 5.16 -12.01 -5.62
CA LYS A 213 3.88 -12.31 -6.26
C LYS A 213 3.01 -11.05 -6.25
N PRO A 214 2.49 -10.64 -7.42
CA PRO A 214 1.48 -9.62 -7.44
C PRO A 214 0.12 -10.19 -7.02
N PHE A 215 -0.68 -9.33 -6.41
CA PHE A 215 -2.07 -9.58 -6.07
C PHE A 215 -2.89 -8.33 -6.35
N LEU A 216 -4.17 -8.53 -6.66
CA LEU A 216 -5.03 -7.47 -7.16
C LEU A 216 -5.98 -6.97 -6.07
N ALA A 217 -6.11 -5.65 -5.96
CA ALA A 217 -7.06 -4.98 -5.07
C ALA A 217 -8.01 -4.12 -5.92
N PRO A 218 -9.33 -4.40 -5.93
CA PRO A 218 -10.28 -3.67 -6.76
C PRO A 218 -10.77 -2.40 -6.04
N VAL A 219 -10.00 -1.31 -6.12
CA VAL A 219 -10.34 -0.02 -5.50
C VAL A 219 -11.01 0.88 -6.55
N PRO A 220 -12.33 1.13 -6.45
CA PRO A 220 -13.10 1.84 -7.47
C PRO A 220 -12.53 3.17 -7.95
N THR A 221 -11.99 4.00 -7.04
CA THR A 221 -11.49 5.34 -7.38
C THR A 221 -10.02 5.40 -7.79
N TYR A 222 -9.31 4.29 -7.75
CA TYR A 222 -8.01 4.22 -8.41
C TYR A 222 -8.20 3.93 -9.89
N ALA A 223 -7.31 4.45 -10.72
CA ALA A 223 -7.44 4.39 -12.16
C ALA A 223 -7.74 2.94 -12.63
N HIS A 224 -8.92 2.76 -13.22
CA HIS A 224 -9.50 1.50 -13.74
C HIS A 224 -10.02 0.50 -12.70
N GLY A 225 -10.19 0.94 -11.46
CA GLY A 225 -10.87 0.15 -10.44
C GLY A 225 -10.06 -1.06 -9.94
N GLN A 226 -8.81 -1.24 -10.40
CA GLN A 226 -7.99 -2.41 -10.06
C GLN A 226 -6.51 -2.06 -9.98
N LEU A 227 -5.98 -2.11 -8.76
CA LEU A 227 -4.58 -1.89 -8.45
C LEU A 227 -3.83 -3.22 -8.34
N ALA A 228 -2.56 -3.24 -8.74
CA ALA A 228 -1.64 -4.31 -8.39
C ALA A 228 -0.80 -3.92 -7.19
N LEU A 229 -0.84 -4.77 -6.18
CA LEU A 229 0.09 -4.77 -5.05
C LEU A 229 1.04 -5.95 -5.24
N ILE A 230 2.25 -5.87 -4.69
CA ILE A 230 3.23 -6.96 -4.79
C ILE A 230 3.68 -7.34 -3.40
N ALA A 231 3.55 -8.62 -3.05
CA ALA A 231 4.13 -9.18 -1.84
C ALA A 231 5.44 -9.89 -2.20
N ALA A 232 6.48 -9.73 -1.37
CA ALA A 232 7.78 -10.35 -1.54
C ALA A 232 8.29 -10.95 -0.22
N GLY A 233 9.02 -12.06 -0.31
CA GLY A 233 9.44 -12.83 0.86
C GLY A 233 10.13 -14.14 0.47
N PRO A 234 10.45 -15.01 1.44
CA PRO A 234 11.37 -16.13 1.23
C PRO A 234 10.87 -17.20 0.25
N SER A 235 9.55 -17.30 0.03
CA SER A 235 8.97 -18.25 -0.93
C SER A 235 7.53 -17.86 -1.30
N ALA A 236 7.05 -18.34 -2.45
CA ALA A 236 5.66 -18.16 -2.87
C ALA A 236 4.63 -18.72 -1.85
N ALA A 237 4.99 -19.79 -1.13
CA ALA A 237 4.16 -20.38 -0.09
C ALA A 237 4.09 -19.52 1.18
N ALA A 238 5.17 -18.77 1.48
CA ALA A 238 5.16 -17.81 2.59
C ALA A 238 4.23 -16.61 2.30
N LEU A 239 4.06 -16.24 1.03
CA LEU A 239 3.20 -15.11 0.62
C LEU A 239 1.72 -15.47 0.58
N CYS A 240 1.40 -16.73 0.30
CA CYS A 240 0.02 -17.23 0.21
C CYS A 240 -0.05 -18.65 0.82
N PRO A 241 -0.04 -18.76 2.17
CA PRO A 241 -0.16 -20.03 2.86
C PRO A 241 -1.47 -20.77 2.56
N PRO A 242 -1.61 -22.04 2.93
CA PRO A 242 -2.88 -22.77 2.81
C PRO A 242 -4.04 -22.03 3.49
N LEU A 243 -5.25 -22.15 2.92
CA LEU A 243 -6.42 -21.43 3.40
C LEU A 243 -6.69 -21.67 4.90
N ALA A 244 -6.56 -22.92 5.35
CA ALA A 244 -6.72 -23.27 6.77
C ALA A 244 -5.77 -22.49 7.69
N THR A 245 -4.51 -22.31 7.27
CA THR A 245 -3.52 -21.52 8.02
C THR A 245 -3.91 -20.04 8.07
N LEU A 246 -4.42 -19.50 6.97
CA LEU A 246 -4.92 -18.12 6.93
C LEU A 246 -6.18 -17.95 7.80
N ASP A 247 -7.11 -18.90 7.77
CA ASP A 247 -8.32 -18.90 8.60
C ASP A 247 -7.98 -18.86 10.10
N GLU A 248 -7.05 -19.72 10.54
CA GLU A 248 -6.57 -19.74 11.93
C GLU A 248 -5.97 -18.40 12.36
N ARG A 249 -5.13 -17.81 11.51
CA ARG A 249 -4.44 -16.54 11.79
C ARG A 249 -5.35 -15.32 11.69
N PHE A 250 -6.41 -15.42 10.88
CA PHE A 250 -7.40 -14.36 10.68
C PHE A 250 -8.48 -14.35 11.78
N ALA A 251 -8.78 -15.51 12.38
CA ALA A 251 -9.85 -15.66 13.36
C ALA A 251 -9.89 -14.58 14.47
N PRO A 252 -8.76 -14.10 15.03
CA PRO A 252 -8.78 -13.07 16.08
C PRO A 252 -9.27 -11.68 15.61
N ILE A 253 -9.23 -11.39 14.31
CA ILE A 253 -9.55 -10.07 13.74
C ILE A 253 -10.74 -10.09 12.76
N ASN A 254 -11.39 -11.24 12.57
CA ASN A 254 -12.38 -11.43 11.51
C ASN A 254 -13.56 -10.43 11.53
N SER A 255 -14.00 -10.01 12.71
CA SER A 255 -15.12 -9.09 12.91
C SER A 255 -14.75 -7.63 12.71
N ARG A 256 -13.48 -7.34 12.39
CA ARG A 256 -12.94 -5.96 12.33
C ARG A 256 -12.74 -5.48 10.90
N LEU A 257 -12.91 -6.34 9.90
CA LEU A 257 -12.60 -6.08 8.49
C LEU A 257 -13.87 -6.06 7.63
N ARG A 258 -13.81 -5.33 6.52
CA ARG A 258 -14.93 -5.14 5.58
C ARG A 258 -14.70 -5.83 4.23
N TYR A 259 -13.44 -5.99 3.82
CA TYR A 259 -13.05 -6.52 2.51
C TYR A 259 -12.15 -7.75 2.62
N TYR A 260 -11.07 -7.68 3.40
CA TYR A 260 -10.11 -8.77 3.47
C TYR A 260 -10.71 -10.00 4.16
N SER A 261 -10.46 -11.16 3.57
CA SER A 261 -10.69 -12.49 4.15
C SER A 261 -9.65 -13.47 3.59
N PRO A 262 -9.43 -14.63 4.23
CA PRO A 262 -8.57 -15.69 3.71
C PRO A 262 -8.90 -16.12 2.27
N GLN A 263 -10.19 -16.13 1.90
CA GLN A 263 -10.65 -16.44 0.55
C GLN A 263 -10.31 -15.32 -0.43
N VAL A 264 -10.52 -14.06 -0.03
CA VAL A 264 -10.11 -12.88 -0.82
C VAL A 264 -8.59 -12.86 -1.01
N HIS A 265 -7.81 -13.20 0.02
CA HIS A 265 -6.35 -13.32 -0.07
C HIS A 265 -5.94 -14.29 -1.19
N HIS A 266 -6.45 -15.53 -1.19
CA HIS A 266 -6.17 -16.50 -2.26
C HIS A 266 -6.64 -16.02 -3.63
N ALA A 267 -7.85 -15.46 -3.70
CA ALA A 267 -8.43 -14.95 -4.94
C ALA A 267 -7.60 -13.80 -5.53
N ALA A 268 -7.07 -12.90 -4.69
CA ALA A 268 -6.28 -11.75 -5.11
C ALA A 268 -4.97 -12.17 -5.82
N PHE A 269 -4.37 -13.30 -5.43
CA PHE A 269 -3.22 -13.89 -6.12
C PHE A 269 -3.57 -14.63 -7.42
N THR A 270 -4.85 -14.75 -7.77
CA THR A 270 -5.31 -15.42 -8.99
C THR A 270 -5.40 -14.43 -10.15
N LEU A 271 -4.32 -14.33 -10.91
CA LEU A 271 -4.22 -13.37 -12.02
C LEU A 271 -4.87 -13.91 -13.31
N ALA A 272 -5.36 -13.00 -14.15
CA ALA A 272 -5.77 -13.33 -15.52
C ALA A 272 -4.57 -13.80 -16.38
N PRO A 273 -4.78 -14.65 -17.40
CA PRO A 273 -3.68 -15.14 -18.24
C PRO A 273 -2.79 -14.04 -18.86
N ALA A 274 -3.38 -12.89 -19.19
CA ALA A 274 -2.65 -11.74 -19.73
C ALA A 274 -1.61 -11.18 -18.75
N LEU A 275 -1.93 -11.15 -17.45
CA LEU A 275 -1.03 -10.68 -16.38
C LEU A 275 -0.07 -11.79 -15.90
N ARG A 276 -0.40 -13.07 -16.09
CA ARG A 276 0.50 -14.18 -15.72
C ARG A 276 1.73 -14.28 -16.63
N LYS A 277 1.54 -14.15 -17.94
CA LYS A 277 2.62 -14.27 -18.93
C LYS A 277 3.76 -13.32 -18.63
N SER A 278 3.38 -12.11 -18.25
CA SER A 278 4.21 -11.03 -17.78
C SER A 278 5.11 -11.50 -16.60
N VAL A 279 4.53 -12.02 -15.52
CA VAL A 279 5.26 -12.35 -14.27
C VAL A 279 6.19 -13.56 -14.41
N THR A 280 5.91 -14.50 -15.32
CA THR A 280 6.64 -15.79 -15.43
C THR A 280 7.69 -15.86 -16.54
N ALA A 281 7.79 -14.87 -17.44
CA ALA A 281 8.49 -15.05 -18.72
C ALA A 281 10.03 -15.23 -18.66
N ASP A 282 10.71 -15.05 -17.53
CA ASP A 282 12.19 -15.16 -17.45
C ASP A 282 12.72 -16.20 -16.43
N ASN A 283 11.88 -17.02 -15.81
CA ASN A 283 12.35 -18.11 -14.93
C ASN A 283 12.73 -19.40 -15.69
N ALA A 284 12.93 -19.28 -17.01
CA ALA A 284 13.33 -20.38 -17.89
C ALA A 284 14.57 -19.99 -18.72
N GLN A 285 15.71 -19.80 -18.04
CA GLN A 285 17.05 -20.03 -18.58
C GLN A 285 17.92 -20.69 -17.53
#